data_AF-A0A935ZWY4-F1
#
_entry.id   AF-A0A935ZWY4-F1
#
_cell.length_a   1.000
_cell.length_b   1.000
_cell.length_c   1.000
_cell.angle_alpha   90.00
_cell.angle_beta   90.00
_cell.angle_gamma   90.00
#
_symmetry.space_group_name_H-M   'P 1'
#
loop_
_entity.id
_entity.type
_entity.pdbx_description
1 polymer ?
#
loop_
_entity_poly.entity_id
_entity_poly.type
_entity_poly.pdbx_seq_one_letter_code
_entity_poly.pdbx_strand_id
1 'polypeptide(L)'
;MASPPTPVLDEATAIAAGRVTATPRAVPEQAPRRRAADAPKAAKHGVVFVNFDGAELSSGWDDATQNVTQIGECAGSFAPYGDGAMRDAVLQAVRTDWNDFDILVTDTRPASGEYTMNMTGPSNPFGGGVLGIAPLDCDDSQTASNITYAFVSANDGLSAAEHATTIGQEVAHSFGLEHVDDTADIMNPYVAGGDPTFKDECLTIVQGGSCPDQHIAECGDAYAQNAYRELMTLFGPSSPDAQAPTVSITFPLDGQEFEAGTGFAVMVDVVDDQGIGGVTLYQDGAMVGEDASAPYSWQVNGLPSGVYEFYVRAVDLAGNEAMSDTVTIGIGTAPPNGGDDGPPGGGSDGGGTGVDTADDGSDGGGDGLDDGDGAATAGALPPGFGFDADEGACACRSTGSPSLAWAWVPLLVCRRRRRGSQRGEGGL
;
A
#
# COMPACT_ATOMS: atom_id res chain seq x y z
N MET A 1 -29.94 9.24 1.35
CA MET A 1 -30.87 8.08 1.28
C MET A 1 -30.00 6.93 0.80
N ALA A 2 -29.88 5.84 1.54
CA ALA A 2 -29.16 4.66 1.05
C ALA A 2 -29.85 4.16 -0.22
N SER A 3 -29.09 3.86 -1.26
CA SER A 3 -29.61 3.17 -2.45
C SER A 3 -30.27 1.86 -1.98
N PRO A 4 -31.43 1.47 -2.53
CA PRO A 4 -32.01 0.17 -2.21
C PRO A 4 -30.99 -0.93 -2.54
N PRO A 5 -30.91 -2.01 -1.74
CA PRO A 5 -29.98 -3.10 -2.01
C PRO A 5 -30.25 -3.66 -3.41
N THR A 6 -29.18 -3.87 -4.17
CA THR A 6 -29.25 -4.52 -5.49
C THR A 6 -29.89 -5.89 -5.30
N PRO A 7 -30.94 -6.25 -6.06
CA PRO A 7 -31.55 -7.56 -5.93
C PRO A 7 -30.55 -8.65 -6.28
N VAL A 8 -30.42 -9.65 -5.41
CA VAL A 8 -29.63 -10.85 -5.66
C VAL A 8 -30.23 -11.60 -6.84
N LEU A 9 -29.42 -11.83 -7.86
CA LEU A 9 -29.75 -12.62 -9.05
C LEU A 9 -29.67 -14.11 -8.72
N ASP A 10 -30.49 -14.92 -9.38
CA ASP A 10 -30.25 -16.37 -9.38
C ASP A 10 -29.09 -16.73 -10.34
N GLU A 11 -28.52 -17.93 -10.17
CA GLU A 11 -27.42 -18.44 -10.99
C GLU A 11 -27.71 -18.32 -12.49
N ALA A 12 -28.90 -18.76 -12.92
CA ALA A 12 -29.26 -18.75 -14.34
C ALA A 12 -29.27 -17.32 -14.92
N THR A 13 -29.71 -16.34 -14.14
CA THR A 13 -29.74 -14.93 -14.52
C THR A 13 -28.34 -14.33 -14.51
N ALA A 14 -27.49 -14.66 -13.53
CA ALA A 14 -26.10 -14.21 -13.49
C ALA A 14 -25.29 -14.75 -14.69
N ILE A 15 -25.46 -16.03 -15.02
CA ILE A 15 -24.88 -16.65 -16.22
C ILE A 15 -25.39 -15.96 -17.48
N ALA A 16 -26.71 -15.77 -17.61
CA ALA A 16 -27.29 -15.14 -18.79
C ALA A 16 -26.85 -13.68 -18.97
N ALA A 17 -26.53 -12.98 -17.87
CA ALA A 17 -25.98 -11.64 -17.87
C ALA A 17 -24.47 -11.59 -18.13
N GLY A 18 -23.79 -12.73 -18.25
CA GLY A 18 -22.35 -12.79 -18.41
C GLY A 18 -21.63 -12.21 -17.20
N ARG A 19 -22.01 -12.67 -16.00
CA ARG A 19 -21.43 -12.25 -14.73
C ARG A 19 -20.69 -13.40 -14.08
N VAL A 20 -19.76 -13.98 -14.82
CA VAL A 20 -19.06 -15.23 -14.48
C VAL A 20 -17.58 -14.91 -14.32
N THR A 21 -16.91 -15.45 -13.31
CA THR A 21 -15.44 -15.43 -13.21
C THR A 21 -14.86 -16.64 -13.91
N ALA A 22 -13.69 -16.49 -14.53
CA ALA A 22 -13.04 -17.63 -15.17
C ALA A 22 -12.57 -18.64 -14.11
N THR A 23 -12.51 -19.92 -14.46
CA THR A 23 -11.78 -20.89 -13.62
C THR A 23 -10.33 -20.42 -13.49
N PRO A 24 -9.77 -20.37 -12.26
CA PRO A 24 -8.43 -19.86 -12.06
C PRO A 24 -7.40 -20.80 -12.68
N ARG A 25 -6.23 -20.26 -13.01
CA ARG A 25 -5.16 -21.01 -13.67
C ARG A 25 -4.17 -21.52 -12.64
N ALA A 26 -4.18 -22.84 -12.43
CA ALA A 26 -3.19 -23.50 -11.59
C ALA A 26 -1.77 -23.02 -11.89
N VAL A 27 -1.10 -22.55 -10.84
CA VAL A 27 0.31 -22.21 -10.91
C VAL A 27 1.14 -23.46 -11.28
N PRO A 28 1.94 -23.42 -12.35
CA PRO A 28 2.77 -24.55 -12.76
C PRO A 28 3.81 -24.95 -11.72
N GLU A 29 4.17 -26.25 -11.73
CA GLU A 29 5.18 -26.77 -10.80
C GLU A 29 6.56 -26.10 -10.94
N GLN A 30 6.89 -25.67 -12.15
CA GLN A 30 8.21 -25.13 -12.49
C GLN A 30 8.40 -23.66 -12.11
N ALA A 31 7.42 -23.04 -11.46
CA ALA A 31 7.52 -21.65 -11.04
C ALA A 31 8.70 -21.41 -10.07
N PRO A 32 9.50 -20.35 -10.28
CA PRO A 32 10.83 -20.21 -9.68
C PRO A 32 10.83 -19.84 -8.19
N ARG A 33 9.69 -19.41 -7.62
CA ARG A 33 9.60 -18.85 -6.27
C ARG A 33 8.98 -19.77 -5.21
N ARG A 34 8.80 -21.08 -5.45
CA ARG A 34 8.22 -22.01 -4.47
C ARG A 34 8.77 -21.78 -3.05
N ARG A 35 7.94 -21.27 -2.14
CA ARG A 35 8.19 -21.28 -0.69
C ARG A 35 8.50 -22.72 -0.31
N ALA A 36 9.53 -22.90 0.52
CA ALA A 36 9.94 -24.23 0.93
C ALA A 36 8.75 -24.97 1.57
N ALA A 37 8.44 -26.16 1.05
CA ALA A 37 7.27 -26.96 1.44
C ALA A 37 7.19 -27.30 2.95
N ASP A 38 8.29 -27.12 3.68
CA ASP A 38 8.45 -27.58 5.07
C ASP A 38 8.51 -26.43 6.10
N ALA A 39 8.38 -25.17 5.70
CA ALA A 39 8.19 -24.09 6.67
C ALA A 39 6.79 -24.25 7.30
N PRO A 40 6.64 -24.27 8.64
CA PRO A 40 5.30 -24.26 9.22
C PRO A 40 4.55 -23.05 8.67
N LYS A 41 3.35 -23.30 8.12
CA LYS A 41 2.41 -22.27 7.63
C LYS A 41 1.99 -21.40 8.81
N ALA A 42 2.88 -20.54 9.26
CA ALA A 42 2.58 -19.52 10.24
C ALA A 42 1.82 -18.43 9.51
N ALA A 43 0.70 -18.01 10.10
CA ALA A 43 -0.02 -16.82 9.69
C ALA A 43 0.97 -15.66 9.50
N LYS A 44 0.86 -14.96 8.37
CA LYS A 44 1.71 -13.81 8.03
C LYS A 44 0.83 -12.64 7.60
N HIS A 45 1.27 -11.43 7.87
CA HIS A 45 0.64 -10.23 7.32
C HIS A 45 0.66 -10.27 5.79
N GLY A 46 -0.48 -9.97 5.16
CA GLY A 46 -0.65 -9.90 3.71
C GLY A 46 -0.92 -8.47 3.24
N VAL A 47 -0.51 -8.15 2.02
CA VAL A 47 -0.83 -6.86 1.38
C VAL A 47 -1.48 -7.13 0.03
N VAL A 48 -2.65 -6.52 -0.19
CA VAL A 48 -3.38 -6.56 -1.45
C VAL A 48 -3.43 -5.14 -2.02
N PHE A 49 -2.72 -4.94 -3.14
CA PHE A 49 -2.76 -3.71 -3.91
C PHE A 49 -3.83 -3.81 -5.01
N VAL A 50 -4.90 -3.03 -4.87
CA VAL A 50 -5.94 -2.90 -5.90
C VAL A 50 -5.55 -1.79 -6.86
N ASN A 51 -5.00 -2.18 -8.01
CA ASN A 51 -4.52 -1.25 -9.02
C ASN A 51 -5.66 -0.80 -9.96
N PHE A 52 -6.19 0.39 -9.71
CA PHE A 52 -7.18 1.06 -10.58
C PHE A 52 -6.56 1.93 -11.68
N ASP A 53 -5.26 2.24 -11.59
CA ASP A 53 -4.58 3.23 -12.42
C ASP A 53 -4.08 2.65 -13.76
N GLY A 54 -4.20 1.32 -13.92
CA GLY A 54 -3.68 0.59 -15.06
C GLY A 54 -2.17 0.36 -14.96
N ALA A 55 -1.62 -0.38 -15.92
CA ALA A 55 -0.19 -0.66 -15.99
C ALA A 55 0.19 -1.18 -17.38
N GLU A 56 1.48 -1.11 -17.71
CA GLU A 56 2.05 -1.95 -18.77
C GLU A 56 2.56 -3.25 -18.13
N LEU A 57 2.01 -4.38 -18.57
CA LEU A 57 2.36 -5.69 -18.06
C LEU A 57 3.25 -6.43 -19.05
N SER A 58 4.28 -7.11 -18.55
CA SER A 58 5.10 -8.01 -19.36
C SER A 58 4.76 -9.47 -19.07
N SER A 59 4.95 -10.36 -20.04
CA SER A 59 4.70 -11.78 -19.83
C SER A 59 5.91 -12.46 -19.17
N GLY A 60 5.66 -13.29 -18.17
CA GLY A 60 6.67 -14.04 -17.43
C GLY A 60 6.08 -14.80 -16.25
N TRP A 61 6.85 -15.06 -15.20
CA TRP A 61 6.27 -15.54 -13.93
C TRP A 61 5.73 -14.35 -13.14
N ASP A 62 4.64 -14.56 -12.39
CA ASP A 62 4.04 -13.47 -11.63
C ASP A 62 5.07 -12.80 -10.71
N ASP A 63 5.15 -11.48 -10.86
CA ASP A 63 5.86 -10.57 -9.98
C ASP A 63 5.17 -9.21 -10.05
N ALA A 64 4.25 -8.97 -9.12
CA ALA A 64 3.53 -7.72 -8.95
C ALA A 64 4.45 -6.51 -8.83
N THR A 65 5.63 -6.66 -8.20
CA THR A 65 6.59 -5.58 -8.02
C THR A 65 7.19 -5.09 -9.35
N GLN A 66 7.26 -5.99 -10.34
CA GLN A 66 7.85 -5.74 -11.66
C GLN A 66 6.81 -5.72 -12.80
N ASN A 67 5.51 -5.79 -12.50
CA ASN A 67 4.43 -5.88 -13.49
C ASN A 67 4.64 -7.05 -14.48
N VAL A 68 5.10 -8.19 -13.98
CA VAL A 68 5.27 -9.41 -14.79
C VAL A 68 4.12 -10.35 -14.48
N THR A 69 3.42 -10.84 -15.50
CA THR A 69 2.29 -11.77 -15.34
C THR A 69 2.47 -13.09 -16.07
N GLN A 70 2.03 -14.17 -15.41
CA GLN A 70 1.92 -15.51 -15.97
C GLN A 70 0.67 -15.74 -16.83
N ILE A 71 -0.33 -14.86 -16.71
CA ILE A 71 -1.48 -14.86 -17.61
C ILE A 71 -1.11 -14.03 -18.84
N GLY A 72 -0.42 -14.66 -19.79
CA GLY A 72 0.15 -13.98 -20.96
C GLY A 72 -0.86 -13.23 -21.83
N GLU A 73 -2.14 -13.63 -21.82
CA GLU A 73 -3.22 -12.90 -22.50
C GLU A 73 -3.52 -11.53 -21.88
N CYS A 74 -3.17 -11.32 -20.61
CA CYS A 74 -3.29 -10.04 -19.92
C CYS A 74 -2.03 -9.17 -20.08
N ALA A 75 -0.96 -9.68 -20.69
CA ALA A 75 0.25 -8.89 -20.94
C ALA A 75 -0.02 -7.77 -21.97
N GLY A 76 0.71 -6.66 -21.82
CA GLY A 76 0.54 -5.43 -22.59
C GLY A 76 -0.12 -4.33 -21.76
N SER A 77 -0.71 -3.36 -22.46
CA SER A 77 -1.36 -2.22 -21.82
C SER A 77 -2.69 -2.62 -21.17
N PHE A 78 -2.77 -2.49 -19.86
CA PHE A 78 -3.98 -2.64 -19.07
C PHE A 78 -4.58 -1.27 -18.76
N ALA A 79 -5.81 -1.02 -19.20
CA ALA A 79 -6.45 0.28 -19.12
C ALA A 79 -6.88 0.62 -17.68
N PRO A 80 -6.85 1.91 -17.30
CA PRO A 80 -7.33 2.35 -15.99
C PRO A 80 -8.83 2.11 -15.85
N TYR A 81 -9.26 1.84 -14.61
CA TYR A 81 -10.66 1.60 -14.22
C TYR A 81 -11.60 2.78 -14.51
N GLY A 82 -11.07 4.00 -14.40
CA GLY A 82 -11.79 5.26 -14.50
C GLY A 82 -11.94 5.98 -13.15
N ASP A 83 -12.10 7.30 -13.20
CA ASP A 83 -12.14 8.14 -11.99
C ASP A 83 -13.55 8.31 -11.41
N GLY A 84 -13.63 8.67 -10.14
CA GLY A 84 -14.83 9.12 -9.46
C GLY A 84 -15.20 8.30 -8.22
N ALA A 85 -16.31 8.67 -7.57
CA ALA A 85 -16.74 8.10 -6.29
C ALA A 85 -16.98 6.57 -6.31
N MET A 86 -17.09 5.97 -7.51
CA MET A 86 -17.21 4.51 -7.65
C MET A 86 -15.91 3.81 -7.21
N ARG A 87 -14.72 4.33 -7.57
CA ARG A 87 -13.42 3.77 -7.17
C ARG A 87 -13.32 3.67 -5.63
N ASP A 88 -13.62 4.77 -4.96
CA ASP A 88 -13.59 4.84 -3.49
C ASP A 88 -14.58 3.85 -2.85
N ALA A 89 -15.79 3.74 -3.42
CA ALA A 89 -16.80 2.81 -2.94
C ALA A 89 -16.40 1.35 -3.14
N VAL A 90 -15.77 1.01 -4.25
CA VAL A 90 -15.23 -0.34 -4.52
C VAL A 90 -14.12 -0.67 -3.55
N LEU A 91 -13.14 0.22 -3.37
CA LEU A 91 -12.03 -0.01 -2.44
C LEU A 91 -12.54 -0.18 -1.00
N GLN A 92 -13.53 0.60 -0.59
CA GLN A 92 -14.15 0.44 0.73
C GLN A 92 -14.89 -0.90 0.88
N ALA A 93 -15.58 -1.35 -0.16
CA ALA A 93 -16.25 -2.65 -0.16
C ALA A 93 -15.22 -3.79 -0.07
N VAL A 94 -14.13 -3.76 -0.86
CA VAL A 94 -13.05 -4.75 -0.74
C VAL A 94 -12.45 -4.74 0.67
N ARG A 95 -12.16 -3.56 1.24
CA ARG A 95 -11.68 -3.48 2.64
C ARG A 95 -12.65 -4.10 3.63
N THR A 96 -13.96 -3.98 3.39
CA THR A 96 -14.99 -4.56 4.26
C THR A 96 -15.01 -6.09 4.16
N ASP A 97 -14.94 -6.63 2.95
CA ASP A 97 -14.97 -8.08 2.68
C ASP A 97 -13.77 -8.81 3.31
N TRP A 98 -12.63 -8.14 3.42
CA TRP A 98 -11.36 -8.70 3.90
C TRP A 98 -11.02 -8.32 5.36
N ASN A 99 -11.88 -7.55 6.04
CA ASN A 99 -11.58 -6.92 7.33
C ASN A 99 -11.28 -7.91 8.48
N ASP A 100 -11.66 -9.18 8.36
CA ASP A 100 -11.44 -10.17 9.41
C ASP A 100 -10.00 -10.71 9.41
N PHE A 101 -9.27 -10.60 8.31
CA PHE A 101 -7.94 -11.19 8.11
C PHE A 101 -6.83 -10.15 8.31
N ASP A 102 -5.62 -10.59 8.67
CA ASP A 102 -4.41 -9.74 8.70
C ASP A 102 -3.92 -9.41 7.28
N ILE A 103 -4.78 -8.74 6.51
CA ILE A 103 -4.52 -8.31 5.14
C ILE A 103 -4.79 -6.81 5.03
N LEU A 104 -3.76 -6.07 4.62
CA LEU A 104 -3.89 -4.67 4.27
C LEU A 104 -4.34 -4.52 2.82
N VAL A 105 -5.56 -4.00 2.61
CA VAL A 105 -6.07 -3.64 1.28
C VAL A 105 -5.83 -2.16 1.00
N THR A 106 -5.05 -1.89 -0.05
CA THR A 106 -4.63 -0.54 -0.44
C THR A 106 -4.81 -0.30 -1.94
N ASP A 107 -5.05 0.94 -2.34
CA ASP A 107 -4.96 1.40 -3.73
C ASP A 107 -3.72 2.26 -3.98
N THR A 108 -2.79 2.29 -3.01
CA THR A 108 -1.45 2.85 -3.16
C THR A 108 -0.47 1.71 -3.39
N ARG A 109 0.32 1.79 -4.46
CA ARG A 109 1.29 0.75 -4.79
C ARG A 109 2.35 0.66 -3.68
N PRO A 110 2.55 -0.50 -3.04
CA PRO A 110 3.60 -0.65 -2.03
C PRO A 110 4.98 -0.38 -2.60
N ALA A 111 5.78 0.37 -1.84
CA ALA A 111 7.11 0.77 -2.28
C ALA A 111 8.15 -0.36 -2.20
N SER A 112 7.92 -1.30 -1.30
CA SER A 112 8.81 -2.43 -1.07
C SER A 112 8.01 -3.59 -0.50
N GLY A 113 8.63 -4.77 -0.47
CA GLY A 113 7.98 -5.99 -0.01
C GLY A 113 7.20 -6.70 -1.12
N GLU A 114 6.76 -7.92 -0.81
CA GLU A 114 5.87 -8.69 -1.68
C GLU A 114 4.42 -8.29 -1.39
N TYR A 115 3.59 -8.20 -2.44
CA TYR A 115 2.16 -7.95 -2.32
C TYR A 115 1.42 -8.58 -3.49
N THR A 116 0.20 -9.06 -3.26
CA THR A 116 -0.70 -9.47 -4.34
C THR A 116 -1.25 -8.21 -5.00
N MET A 117 -1.16 -8.12 -6.33
CA MET A 117 -1.77 -7.02 -7.09
C MET A 117 -3.02 -7.51 -7.81
N ASN A 118 -4.16 -6.86 -7.58
CA ASN A 118 -5.32 -7.01 -8.45
C ASN A 118 -5.31 -5.87 -9.49
N MET A 119 -5.24 -6.23 -10.77
CA MET A 119 -5.45 -5.30 -11.87
C MET A 119 -6.96 -5.14 -12.09
N THR A 120 -7.49 -3.98 -11.69
CA THR A 120 -8.92 -3.67 -11.82
C THR A 120 -9.13 -2.67 -12.95
N GLY A 121 -9.84 -3.07 -14.01
CA GLY A 121 -10.09 -2.19 -15.15
C GLY A 121 -10.76 -2.86 -16.36
N PRO A 122 -11.12 -2.10 -17.39
CA PRO A 122 -11.95 -2.61 -18.50
C PRO A 122 -11.23 -3.54 -19.48
N SER A 123 -9.91 -3.73 -19.35
CA SER A 123 -9.12 -4.56 -20.27
C SER A 123 -9.46 -6.04 -20.14
N ASN A 124 -10.37 -6.53 -20.98
CA ASN A 124 -10.83 -7.92 -20.98
C ASN A 124 -10.42 -8.67 -22.26
N PRO A 125 -9.33 -9.46 -22.25
CA PRO A 125 -8.89 -10.22 -23.41
C PRO A 125 -9.74 -11.49 -23.65
N PHE A 126 -10.57 -11.91 -22.69
CA PHE A 126 -11.37 -13.14 -22.76
C PHE A 126 -12.79 -12.90 -23.30
N GLY A 127 -13.34 -11.69 -23.09
CA GLY A 127 -14.68 -11.31 -23.51
C GLY A 127 -15.78 -12.18 -22.88
N GLY A 128 -16.95 -12.23 -23.53
CA GLY A 128 -17.97 -13.24 -23.21
C GLY A 128 -18.64 -13.15 -21.83
N GLY A 129 -18.49 -12.04 -21.10
CA GLY A 129 -19.01 -11.92 -19.73
C GLY A 129 -18.13 -12.55 -18.65
N VAL A 130 -16.85 -12.78 -18.96
CA VAL A 130 -15.84 -13.10 -17.95
C VAL A 130 -15.50 -11.82 -17.18
N LEU A 131 -15.78 -11.80 -15.88
CA LEU A 131 -15.52 -10.64 -15.01
C LEU A 131 -14.14 -10.67 -14.36
N GLY A 132 -13.46 -11.80 -14.35
CA GLY A 132 -12.11 -11.88 -13.80
C GLY A 132 -11.37 -13.16 -14.17
N ILE A 133 -10.07 -13.15 -13.89
CA ILE A 133 -9.20 -14.33 -13.94
C ILE A 133 -8.02 -14.14 -12.99
N ALA A 134 -7.54 -15.24 -12.42
CA ALA A 134 -6.41 -15.25 -11.51
C ALA A 134 -5.56 -16.51 -11.67
N PRO A 135 -4.30 -16.49 -11.20
CA PRO A 135 -3.59 -17.70 -10.84
C PRO A 135 -4.28 -18.40 -9.68
N LEU A 136 -4.14 -19.71 -9.62
CA LEU A 136 -4.44 -20.51 -8.44
C LEU A 136 -3.12 -20.94 -7.78
N ASP A 137 -2.75 -20.24 -6.71
CA ASP A 137 -1.55 -20.52 -5.91
C ASP A 137 -1.94 -21.14 -4.57
N CYS A 138 -1.98 -22.46 -4.52
CA CYS A 138 -2.33 -23.20 -3.32
C CYS A 138 -1.42 -22.80 -2.16
N ASP A 139 -2.04 -22.44 -1.03
CA ASP A 139 -1.39 -21.98 0.20
C ASP A 139 -0.46 -20.77 0.05
N ASP A 140 -0.64 -19.95 -1.00
CA ASP A 140 0.27 -18.84 -1.32
C ASP A 140 1.75 -19.33 -1.36
N SER A 141 1.93 -20.49 -1.98
CA SER A 141 3.17 -21.27 -1.93
C SER A 141 4.13 -20.93 -3.05
N GLN A 142 3.68 -20.39 -4.17
CA GLN A 142 4.53 -19.94 -5.27
C GLN A 142 5.10 -18.58 -4.98
N THR A 143 4.28 -17.56 -4.72
CA THR A 143 4.76 -16.20 -4.53
C THR A 143 3.69 -15.32 -3.91
N ALA A 144 4.06 -14.53 -2.90
CA ALA A 144 3.18 -13.50 -2.36
C ALA A 144 3.07 -12.27 -3.29
N SER A 145 3.49 -12.39 -4.56
CA SER A 145 3.50 -11.32 -5.57
C SER A 145 2.68 -11.68 -6.81
N ASN A 146 1.59 -12.44 -6.62
CA ASN A 146 0.68 -12.77 -7.70
C ASN A 146 0.00 -11.55 -8.32
N ILE A 147 -0.38 -11.67 -9.59
CA ILE A 147 -1.20 -10.67 -10.30
C ILE A 147 -2.53 -11.30 -10.69
N THR A 148 -3.62 -10.74 -10.15
CA THR A 148 -5.00 -11.18 -10.39
C THR A 148 -5.75 -10.09 -11.16
N TYR A 149 -6.89 -10.41 -11.79
CA TYR A 149 -7.55 -9.50 -12.73
C TYR A 149 -9.06 -9.41 -12.51
N ALA A 150 -9.56 -8.19 -12.31
CA ALA A 150 -10.99 -7.87 -12.32
C ALA A 150 -11.30 -6.98 -13.53
N PHE A 151 -12.06 -7.52 -14.49
CA PHE A 151 -12.45 -6.90 -15.75
C PHE A 151 -13.70 -6.01 -15.62
N VAL A 152 -13.62 -5.04 -14.72
CA VAL A 152 -14.71 -4.12 -14.38
C VAL A 152 -14.31 -2.67 -14.63
N SER A 153 -15.28 -1.75 -14.72
CA SER A 153 -15.00 -0.32 -14.92
C SER A 153 -15.99 0.57 -14.20
N ALA A 154 -15.61 1.81 -13.93
CA ALA A 154 -16.46 2.78 -13.23
C ALA A 154 -17.84 3.02 -13.89
N ASN A 155 -18.02 2.61 -15.16
CA ASN A 155 -19.21 2.88 -15.97
C ASN A 155 -19.88 1.61 -16.53
N ASP A 156 -19.58 0.43 -15.98
CA ASP A 156 -20.15 -0.84 -16.47
C ASP A 156 -21.59 -1.13 -15.97
N GLY A 157 -22.08 -0.34 -15.01
CA GLY A 157 -23.43 -0.45 -14.46
C GLY A 157 -23.59 -1.48 -13.34
N LEU A 158 -22.50 -2.15 -12.94
CA LEU A 158 -22.46 -2.96 -11.72
C LEU A 158 -22.30 -2.05 -10.49
N SER A 159 -22.69 -2.57 -9.33
CA SER A 159 -22.53 -1.92 -8.04
C SER A 159 -21.14 -2.15 -7.45
N ALA A 160 -20.76 -1.32 -6.47
CA ALA A 160 -19.45 -1.41 -5.84
C ALA A 160 -19.20 -2.77 -5.16
N ALA A 161 -20.23 -3.34 -4.53
CA ALA A 161 -20.17 -4.67 -3.93
C ALA A 161 -19.91 -5.77 -4.98
N GLU A 162 -20.45 -5.62 -6.20
CA GLU A 162 -20.25 -6.60 -7.27
C GLU A 162 -18.84 -6.54 -7.87
N HIS A 163 -18.26 -5.33 -7.95
CA HIS A 163 -16.83 -5.17 -8.25
C HIS A 163 -15.96 -5.73 -7.14
N ALA A 164 -16.30 -5.46 -5.87
CA ALA A 164 -15.55 -5.98 -4.73
C ALA A 164 -15.60 -7.51 -4.63
N THR A 165 -16.76 -8.12 -4.89
CA THR A 165 -16.90 -9.58 -5.01
C THR A 165 -15.97 -10.12 -6.09
N THR A 166 -15.93 -9.50 -7.27
CA THR A 166 -15.02 -9.92 -8.36
C THR A 166 -13.56 -9.80 -7.93
N ILE A 167 -13.16 -8.66 -7.35
CA ILE A 167 -11.78 -8.46 -6.86
C ILE A 167 -11.44 -9.51 -5.79
N GLY A 168 -12.34 -9.71 -4.82
CA GLY A 168 -12.18 -10.67 -3.73
C GLY A 168 -12.02 -12.10 -4.21
N GLN A 169 -12.84 -12.53 -5.19
CA GLN A 169 -12.71 -13.84 -5.82
C GLN A 169 -11.33 -14.06 -6.43
N GLU A 170 -10.90 -13.11 -7.26
CA GLU A 170 -9.68 -13.25 -8.04
C GLU A 170 -8.44 -13.17 -7.14
N VAL A 171 -8.47 -12.31 -6.12
CA VAL A 171 -7.44 -12.28 -5.07
C VAL A 171 -7.42 -13.59 -4.27
N ALA A 172 -8.57 -14.12 -3.88
CA ALA A 172 -8.66 -15.37 -3.12
C ALA A 172 -8.15 -16.60 -3.89
N HIS A 173 -8.30 -16.62 -5.22
CA HIS A 173 -7.66 -17.64 -6.06
C HIS A 173 -6.12 -17.63 -5.93
N SER A 174 -5.50 -16.46 -5.80
CA SER A 174 -4.05 -16.38 -5.53
C SER A 174 -3.63 -16.90 -4.14
N PHE A 175 -4.58 -17.26 -3.29
CA PHE A 175 -4.34 -17.90 -1.99
C PHE A 175 -4.86 -19.35 -1.96
N GLY A 176 -5.20 -19.92 -3.11
CA GLY A 176 -5.58 -21.32 -3.27
C GLY A 176 -7.06 -21.60 -3.12
N LEU A 177 -7.91 -20.58 -2.93
CA LEU A 177 -9.36 -20.79 -2.90
C LEU A 177 -9.89 -21.07 -4.31
N GLU A 178 -10.86 -21.97 -4.44
CA GLU A 178 -11.54 -22.35 -5.67
C GLU A 178 -13.04 -22.04 -5.57
N HIS A 179 -13.76 -22.17 -6.69
CA HIS A 179 -15.18 -21.83 -6.75
C HIS A 179 -16.08 -22.81 -5.97
N VAL A 180 -17.04 -22.28 -5.21
CA VAL A 180 -18.00 -23.04 -4.38
C VAL A 180 -19.47 -22.81 -4.77
N ASP A 181 -20.35 -23.77 -4.44
CA ASP A 181 -21.79 -23.73 -4.76
C ASP A 181 -22.64 -22.92 -3.75
N ASP A 182 -22.25 -21.69 -3.43
CA ASP A 182 -23.05 -20.84 -2.53
C ASP A 182 -23.01 -19.37 -2.97
N THR A 183 -24.17 -18.80 -3.32
CA THR A 183 -24.28 -17.41 -3.79
C THR A 183 -24.01 -16.35 -2.72
N ALA A 184 -23.96 -16.74 -1.44
CA ALA A 184 -23.61 -15.88 -0.33
C ALA A 184 -22.14 -15.99 0.06
N ASP A 185 -21.36 -16.88 -0.57
CA ASP A 185 -19.91 -16.92 -0.47
C ASP A 185 -19.28 -16.10 -1.60
N ILE A 186 -18.19 -15.37 -1.30
CA ILE A 186 -17.45 -14.61 -2.30
C ILE A 186 -16.97 -15.54 -3.42
N MET A 187 -16.56 -16.77 -3.08
CA MET A 187 -16.06 -17.75 -4.05
C MET A 187 -17.16 -18.40 -4.91
N ASN A 188 -18.38 -17.87 -4.95
CA ASN A 188 -19.35 -18.29 -5.96
C ASN A 188 -18.82 -17.99 -7.37
N PRO A 189 -18.85 -18.92 -8.34
CA PRO A 189 -18.37 -18.67 -9.71
C PRO A 189 -19.14 -17.57 -10.46
N TYR A 190 -20.25 -17.08 -9.89
CA TYR A 190 -21.10 -16.07 -10.49
C TYR A 190 -21.25 -14.89 -9.55
N VAL A 191 -21.09 -13.69 -10.11
CA VAL A 191 -21.37 -12.45 -9.38
C VAL A 191 -22.88 -12.23 -9.41
N ALA A 192 -23.59 -12.85 -8.46
CA ALA A 192 -25.05 -12.78 -8.34
C ALA A 192 -25.56 -11.43 -7.80
N GLY A 193 -24.66 -10.57 -7.31
CA GLY A 193 -25.04 -9.37 -6.56
C GLY A 193 -25.41 -9.69 -5.12
N GLY A 194 -25.82 -8.67 -4.36
CA GLY A 194 -25.88 -8.74 -2.92
C GLY A 194 -24.55 -8.32 -2.28
N ASP A 195 -24.25 -8.89 -1.11
CA ASP A 195 -23.08 -8.58 -0.29
C ASP A 195 -22.53 -9.90 0.30
N PRO A 196 -21.95 -10.77 -0.55
CA PRO A 196 -21.43 -12.06 -0.11
C PRO A 196 -20.19 -11.87 0.77
N THR A 197 -19.88 -12.87 1.58
CA THR A 197 -18.73 -12.87 2.50
C THR A 197 -18.01 -14.20 2.41
N PHE A 198 -16.71 -14.28 2.72
CA PHE A 198 -16.06 -15.57 2.94
C PHE A 198 -16.75 -16.34 4.06
N LYS A 199 -17.39 -17.47 3.76
CA LYS A 199 -18.16 -18.25 4.75
C LYS A 199 -17.23 -19.09 5.61
N ASP A 200 -17.51 -19.11 6.91
CA ASP A 200 -17.00 -20.15 7.83
C ASP A 200 -17.87 -21.41 7.75
N GLU A 201 -17.93 -22.00 6.57
CA GLU A 201 -18.63 -23.26 6.30
C GLU A 201 -17.86 -24.05 5.25
N CYS A 202 -17.84 -25.38 5.38
CA CYS A 202 -17.27 -26.24 4.35
C CYS A 202 -18.27 -26.42 3.21
N LEU A 203 -18.05 -25.71 2.12
CA LEU A 203 -18.90 -25.68 0.93
C LEU A 203 -18.33 -26.54 -0.19
N THR A 204 -19.18 -27.14 -1.01
CA THR A 204 -18.76 -27.99 -2.13
C THR A 204 -18.10 -27.17 -3.23
N ILE A 205 -16.93 -27.60 -3.68
CA ILE A 205 -16.21 -27.03 -4.82
C ILE A 205 -16.89 -27.47 -6.12
N VAL A 206 -17.19 -26.52 -7.03
CA VAL A 206 -17.97 -26.78 -8.25
C VAL A 206 -17.16 -26.74 -9.54
N GLN A 207 -15.95 -26.17 -9.52
CA GLN A 207 -15.10 -26.01 -10.70
C GLN A 207 -13.61 -26.20 -10.34
N GLY A 208 -13.28 -27.23 -9.56
CA GLY A 208 -11.93 -27.34 -8.99
C GLY A 208 -11.61 -28.64 -8.24
N GLY A 209 -10.73 -28.52 -7.25
CA GLY A 209 -10.06 -29.58 -6.49
C GLY A 209 -8.55 -29.61 -6.72
N SER A 210 -7.96 -28.48 -7.12
CA SER A 210 -6.55 -28.34 -7.49
C SER A 210 -5.65 -28.05 -6.30
N CYS A 211 -6.22 -27.60 -5.17
CA CYS A 211 -5.54 -27.41 -3.89
C CYS A 211 -6.00 -28.42 -2.82
N PRO A 212 -5.94 -29.74 -3.09
CA PRO A 212 -6.60 -30.75 -2.24
C PRO A 212 -6.04 -30.79 -0.82
N ASP A 213 -4.72 -30.59 -0.64
CA ASP A 213 -4.10 -30.64 0.69
C ASP A 213 -4.54 -29.47 1.58
N GLN A 214 -4.76 -28.29 0.99
CA GLN A 214 -5.28 -27.10 1.66
C GLN A 214 -6.72 -27.33 2.11
N HIS A 215 -7.59 -27.77 1.20
CA HIS A 215 -8.99 -28.05 1.49
C HIS A 215 -9.18 -29.19 2.49
N ILE A 216 -8.38 -30.27 2.39
CA ILE A 216 -8.37 -31.36 3.37
C ILE A 216 -7.97 -30.87 4.75
N ALA A 217 -7.03 -29.94 4.86
CA ALA A 217 -6.55 -29.47 6.16
C ALA A 217 -7.68 -28.82 6.99
N GLU A 218 -8.60 -28.10 6.34
CA GLU A 218 -9.69 -27.39 7.02
C GLU A 218 -11.01 -28.17 7.04
N CYS A 219 -11.36 -28.85 5.94
CA CYS A 219 -12.64 -29.52 5.78
C CYS A 219 -12.57 -31.06 5.87
N GLY A 220 -11.38 -31.64 5.85
CA GLY A 220 -11.20 -33.10 5.81
C GLY A 220 -11.63 -33.74 4.48
N ASP A 221 -11.93 -32.94 3.46
CA ASP A 221 -12.37 -33.34 2.12
C ASP A 221 -11.67 -32.46 1.08
N ALA A 222 -11.10 -33.08 0.05
CA ALA A 222 -10.41 -32.38 -1.05
C ALA A 222 -11.35 -31.56 -1.95
N TYR A 223 -12.66 -31.82 -1.85
CA TYR A 223 -13.69 -31.17 -2.67
C TYR A 223 -14.62 -30.28 -1.86
N ALA A 224 -14.25 -29.96 -0.61
CA ALA A 224 -14.96 -28.99 0.21
C ALA A 224 -13.99 -27.94 0.74
N GLN A 225 -14.38 -26.68 0.62
CA GLN A 225 -13.56 -25.53 1.00
C GLN A 225 -14.26 -24.73 2.09
N ASN A 226 -13.50 -24.27 3.09
CA ASN A 226 -13.95 -23.25 4.04
C ASN A 226 -13.07 -22.02 3.84
N ALA A 227 -13.55 -21.09 3.03
CA ALA A 227 -12.80 -19.91 2.62
C ALA A 227 -12.33 -19.08 3.83
N TYR A 228 -13.19 -18.88 4.82
CA TYR A 228 -12.83 -18.13 6.02
C TYR A 228 -11.70 -18.78 6.81
N ARG A 229 -11.76 -20.09 7.05
CA ARG A 229 -10.71 -20.79 7.83
C ARG A 229 -9.40 -20.89 7.08
N GLU A 230 -9.44 -21.17 5.79
CA GLU A 230 -8.23 -21.23 4.98
C GLU A 230 -7.49 -19.88 4.98
N LEU A 231 -8.21 -18.77 4.82
CA LEU A 231 -7.64 -17.42 4.94
C LEU A 231 -7.16 -17.11 6.37
N MET A 232 -7.88 -17.53 7.41
CA MET A 232 -7.42 -17.41 8.80
C MET A 232 -6.14 -18.21 9.07
N THR A 233 -5.97 -19.36 8.44
CA THR A 233 -4.74 -20.16 8.55
C THR A 233 -3.56 -19.45 7.88
N LEU A 234 -3.78 -18.79 6.75
CA LEU A 234 -2.74 -18.09 5.99
C LEU A 234 -2.34 -16.73 6.60
N PHE A 235 -3.31 -15.96 7.10
CA PHE A 235 -3.09 -14.57 7.52
C PHE A 235 -3.34 -14.35 9.01
N GLY A 236 -4.20 -15.14 9.64
CA GLY A 236 -4.63 -14.89 11.01
C GLY A 236 -5.64 -13.75 11.11
N PRO A 237 -6.05 -13.39 12.34
CA PRO A 237 -7.03 -12.33 12.56
C PRO A 237 -6.45 -10.96 12.23
N SER A 238 -7.30 -10.04 11.80
CA SER A 238 -6.95 -8.65 11.48
C SER A 238 -6.04 -8.00 12.53
N SER A 239 -4.94 -7.40 12.09
CA SER A 239 -4.05 -6.59 12.91
C SER A 239 -3.93 -5.17 12.34
N PRO A 240 -4.79 -4.22 12.76
CA PRO A 240 -4.73 -2.86 12.26
C PRO A 240 -3.35 -2.24 12.51
N ASP A 241 -2.76 -1.67 11.46
CA ASP A 241 -1.52 -0.91 11.59
C ASP A 241 -1.78 0.45 12.26
N ALA A 242 -1.04 0.70 13.34
CA ALA A 242 -1.05 1.95 14.08
C ALA A 242 0.37 2.44 14.42
N GLN A 243 1.39 1.77 13.88
CA GLN A 243 2.78 2.09 14.13
C GLN A 243 3.30 2.95 12.98
N ALA A 244 4.01 4.03 13.29
CA ALA A 244 4.61 4.85 12.26
C ALA A 244 5.97 4.28 11.79
N PRO A 245 6.36 4.54 10.53
CA PRO A 245 7.67 4.15 10.02
C PRO A 245 8.83 4.69 10.87
N THR A 246 9.97 4.01 10.82
CA THR A 246 11.25 4.56 11.26
C THR A 246 12.03 5.07 10.05
N VAL A 247 12.52 6.30 10.09
CA VAL A 247 13.16 6.99 8.96
C VAL A 247 14.53 7.52 9.37
N SER A 248 15.56 7.29 8.56
CA SER A 248 16.90 7.86 8.79
C SER A 248 17.62 8.18 7.49
N ILE A 249 18.27 9.35 7.43
CA ILE A 249 19.21 9.68 6.37
C ILE A 249 20.54 9.03 6.73
N THR A 250 21.00 8.09 5.92
CA THR A 250 22.27 7.38 6.14
C THR A 250 23.46 8.09 5.48
N PHE A 251 23.17 8.93 4.48
CA PHE A 251 24.15 9.83 3.87
C PHE A 251 23.42 10.99 3.18
N PRO A 252 23.95 12.24 3.22
CA PRO A 252 25.17 12.68 3.91
C PRO A 252 25.07 12.54 5.44
N LEU A 253 26.22 12.58 6.11
CA LEU A 253 26.26 12.71 7.56
C LEU A 253 26.01 14.17 7.96
N ASP A 254 25.46 14.39 9.15
CA ASP A 254 25.29 15.74 9.70
C ASP A 254 26.64 16.46 9.84
N GLY A 255 26.67 17.72 9.41
CA GLY A 255 27.86 18.57 9.33
C GLY A 255 28.81 18.24 8.18
N GLN A 256 28.44 17.36 7.24
CA GLN A 256 29.31 17.02 6.11
C GLN A 256 29.46 18.20 5.13
N GLU A 257 30.68 18.38 4.61
CA GLU A 257 31.01 19.44 3.64
C GLU A 257 31.22 18.85 2.25
N PHE A 258 30.75 19.57 1.22
CA PHE A 258 31.00 19.24 -0.18
C PHE A 258 31.55 20.44 -0.96
N GLU A 259 32.30 20.15 -2.03
CA GLU A 259 32.79 21.19 -2.93
C GLU A 259 31.63 21.79 -3.75
N ALA A 260 31.64 23.11 -3.90
CA ALA A 260 30.61 23.82 -4.66
C ALA A 260 30.54 23.31 -6.12
N GLY A 261 29.33 23.11 -6.61
CA GLY A 261 29.10 22.60 -7.97
C GLY A 261 29.28 21.08 -8.13
N THR A 262 29.65 20.34 -7.09
CA THR A 262 29.65 18.87 -7.11
C THR A 262 28.25 18.32 -6.82
N GLY A 263 28.03 17.05 -7.20
CA GLY A 263 26.79 16.33 -6.91
C GLY A 263 27.05 15.19 -5.94
N PHE A 264 26.05 14.86 -5.13
CA PHE A 264 26.07 13.75 -4.19
C PHE A 264 24.68 13.11 -4.14
N ALA A 265 24.60 11.86 -3.69
CA ALA A 265 23.33 11.20 -3.44
C ALA A 265 22.91 11.42 -1.99
N VAL A 266 21.62 11.59 -1.73
CA VAL A 266 21.04 11.44 -0.39
C VAL A 266 20.51 10.02 -0.31
N MET A 267 20.99 9.23 0.64
CA MET A 267 20.62 7.83 0.86
C MET A 267 19.83 7.72 2.16
N VAL A 268 18.75 6.94 2.13
CA VAL A 268 17.77 6.89 3.23
C VAL A 268 17.37 5.45 3.51
N ASP A 269 17.33 5.11 4.80
CA ASP A 269 16.75 3.88 5.30
C ASP A 269 15.36 4.17 5.89
N VAL A 270 14.36 3.43 5.43
CA VAL A 270 12.98 3.49 5.93
C VAL A 270 12.52 2.06 6.22
N VAL A 271 11.99 1.84 7.43
CA VAL A 271 11.49 0.54 7.88
C VAL A 271 10.12 0.72 8.53
N ASP A 272 9.22 -0.21 8.25
CA ASP A 272 7.89 -0.28 8.84
C ASP A 272 7.46 -1.76 8.95
N ASP A 273 6.54 -2.08 9.86
CA ASP A 273 6.10 -3.46 10.11
C ASP A 273 5.04 -3.97 9.12
N GLN A 274 4.31 -3.10 8.44
CA GLN A 274 3.24 -3.48 7.48
C GLN A 274 3.39 -2.84 6.09
N GLY A 275 4.36 -1.95 5.90
CA GLY A 275 4.89 -1.58 4.60
C GLY A 275 4.83 -0.09 4.29
N ILE A 276 5.68 0.36 3.37
CA ILE A 276 5.81 1.78 3.02
C ILE A 276 4.95 2.14 1.81
N GLY A 277 4.18 3.22 1.96
CA GLY A 277 3.38 3.81 0.89
C GLY A 277 4.15 4.87 0.08
N GLY A 278 5.06 5.62 0.71
CA GLY A 278 5.90 6.58 -0.01
C GLY A 278 6.92 7.30 0.86
N VAL A 279 7.98 7.81 0.23
CA VAL A 279 9.06 8.54 0.89
C VAL A 279 9.33 9.85 0.15
N THR A 280 9.36 10.96 0.88
CA THR A 280 9.56 12.31 0.33
C THR A 280 10.78 12.97 0.95
N LEU A 281 11.71 13.45 0.12
CA LEU A 281 12.86 14.24 0.52
C LEU A 281 12.54 15.74 0.50
N TYR A 282 12.90 16.43 1.57
CA TYR A 282 12.82 17.89 1.72
C TYR A 282 14.21 18.50 1.81
N GLN A 283 14.38 19.67 1.19
CA GLN A 283 15.55 20.53 1.29
C GLN A 283 15.08 21.94 1.68
N ASP A 284 15.61 22.48 2.78
CA ASP A 284 15.26 23.82 3.32
C ASP A 284 13.74 24.03 3.46
N GLY A 285 13.02 22.96 3.83
CA GLY A 285 11.57 22.96 3.98
C GLY A 285 10.76 22.81 2.67
N ALA A 286 11.41 22.74 1.51
CA ALA A 286 10.75 22.48 0.22
C ALA A 286 10.90 21.02 -0.20
N MET A 287 9.82 20.41 -0.70
CA MET A 287 9.86 19.09 -1.31
C MET A 287 10.75 19.11 -2.57
N VAL A 288 11.77 18.26 -2.60
CA VAL A 288 12.72 18.17 -3.73
C VAL A 288 12.71 16.82 -4.44
N GLY A 289 12.14 15.79 -3.82
CA GLY A 289 12.02 14.48 -4.42
C GLY A 289 11.02 13.60 -3.72
N GLU A 290 10.47 12.65 -4.45
CA GLU A 290 9.67 11.55 -3.94
C GLU A 290 10.24 10.27 -4.53
N ASP A 291 10.24 9.21 -3.75
CA ASP A 291 10.59 7.88 -4.19
C ASP A 291 9.57 6.91 -3.60
N ALA A 292 9.05 6.07 -4.47
CA ALA A 292 8.04 5.08 -4.16
C ALA A 292 8.63 3.67 -4.24
N SER A 293 9.97 3.50 -4.25
CA SER A 293 10.55 2.17 -4.10
C SER A 293 11.95 2.15 -3.52
N ALA A 294 12.20 1.22 -2.59
CA ALA A 294 13.55 1.01 -2.06
C ALA A 294 14.49 0.40 -3.13
N PRO A 295 15.80 0.73 -3.13
CA PRO A 295 16.50 1.61 -2.20
C PRO A 295 16.24 3.10 -2.46
N TYR A 296 15.89 3.85 -1.41
CA TYR A 296 15.53 5.26 -1.50
C TYR A 296 16.78 6.13 -1.66
N SER A 297 16.88 6.81 -2.81
CA SER A 297 18.03 7.64 -3.13
C SER A 297 17.71 8.79 -4.07
N TRP A 298 18.22 9.98 -3.74
CA TRP A 298 18.05 11.18 -4.57
C TRP A 298 19.39 11.80 -4.93
N GLN A 299 19.63 12.01 -6.22
CA GLN A 299 20.82 12.72 -6.67
C GLN A 299 20.62 14.24 -6.55
N VAL A 300 21.42 14.86 -5.68
CA VAL A 300 21.52 16.32 -5.54
C VAL A 300 22.69 16.81 -6.40
N ASN A 301 22.49 17.88 -7.18
CA ASN A 301 23.49 18.38 -8.12
C ASN A 301 23.65 19.88 -8.04
N GLY A 302 24.90 20.33 -8.05
CA GLY A 302 25.23 21.72 -8.40
C GLY A 302 24.75 22.75 -7.38
N LEU A 303 24.67 22.38 -6.10
CA LEU A 303 24.32 23.33 -5.05
C LEU A 303 25.35 24.48 -5.02
N PRO A 304 24.91 25.75 -4.98
CA PRO A 304 25.76 26.88 -4.67
C PRO A 304 26.36 26.79 -3.26
N SER A 305 27.43 27.53 -3.00
CA SER A 305 27.98 27.65 -1.65
C SER A 305 26.93 28.13 -0.66
N GLY A 306 26.81 27.45 0.47
CA GLY A 306 25.76 27.68 1.45
C GLY A 306 25.66 26.56 2.47
N VAL A 307 24.71 26.70 3.39
CA VAL A 307 24.31 25.64 4.32
C VAL A 307 22.92 25.19 3.90
N TYR A 308 22.69 23.88 3.89
CA TYR A 308 21.43 23.27 3.47
C TYR A 308 20.98 22.27 4.51
N GLU A 309 19.67 22.23 4.74
CA GLU A 309 19.03 21.29 5.64
C GLU A 309 18.24 20.26 4.84
N PHE A 310 18.45 18.98 5.12
CA PHE A 310 17.71 17.87 4.53
C PHE A 310 16.97 17.10 5.61
N TYR A 311 15.72 16.75 5.34
CA TYR A 311 14.98 15.79 6.14
C TYR A 311 14.03 15.00 5.24
N VAL A 312 13.58 13.85 5.72
CA VAL A 312 12.71 12.95 4.97
C VAL A 312 11.42 12.74 5.73
N ARG A 313 10.30 12.68 5.00
CA ARG A 313 9.02 12.20 5.50
C ARG A 313 8.69 10.87 4.85
N ALA A 314 8.34 9.86 5.64
CA ALA A 314 7.78 8.61 5.13
C ALA A 314 6.33 8.47 5.60
N VAL A 315 5.53 7.83 4.77
CA VAL A 315 4.13 7.45 5.07
C VAL A 315 4.00 5.95 4.79
N ASP A 316 3.47 5.19 5.75
CA ASP A 316 3.15 3.77 5.54
C ASP A 316 1.87 3.60 4.71
N LEU A 317 1.46 2.35 4.49
CA LEU A 317 0.27 2.01 3.73
C LEU A 317 -1.05 2.22 4.50
N ALA A 318 -1.00 2.38 5.83
CA ALA A 318 -2.14 2.70 6.69
C ALA A 318 -2.31 4.23 6.92
N GLY A 319 -1.35 5.03 6.48
CA GLY A 319 -1.33 6.48 6.60
C GLY A 319 -0.65 7.01 7.87
N ASN A 320 0.06 6.19 8.66
CA ASN A 320 0.90 6.73 9.72
C ASN A 320 2.19 7.33 9.12
N GLU A 321 2.71 8.36 9.79
CA GLU A 321 3.79 9.19 9.24
C GLU A 321 4.92 9.37 10.24
N ALA A 322 6.14 9.44 9.71
CA ALA A 322 7.32 9.79 10.48
C ALA A 322 8.25 10.70 9.69
N MET A 323 9.05 11.48 10.42
CA MET A 323 10.13 12.30 9.85
C MET A 323 11.47 11.82 10.38
N SER A 324 12.51 11.92 9.55
CA SER A 324 13.89 11.75 10.00
C SER A 324 14.35 12.93 10.86
N ASP A 325 15.48 12.75 11.54
CA ASP A 325 16.28 13.89 11.99
C ASP A 325 16.69 14.77 10.78
N THR A 326 16.89 16.06 11.04
CA THR A 326 17.40 17.00 10.03
C THR A 326 18.93 16.87 9.92
N VAL A 327 19.41 16.61 8.72
CA VAL A 327 20.83 16.59 8.37
C VAL A 327 21.22 17.93 7.76
N THR A 328 22.16 18.61 8.39
CA THR A 328 22.72 19.89 7.91
C THR A 328 24.02 19.62 7.17
N ILE A 329 24.18 20.19 5.97
CA ILE A 329 25.44 20.12 5.22
C ILE A 329 25.94 21.50 4.82
N GLY A 330 27.25 21.61 4.63
CA GLY A 330 27.88 22.79 4.04
C GLY A 330 28.35 22.54 2.61
N ILE A 331 28.25 23.58 1.78
CA ILE A 331 28.75 23.58 0.40
C ILE A 331 29.76 24.70 0.25
N GLY A 332 30.97 24.37 -0.21
CA GLY A 332 32.01 25.31 -0.59
C GLY A 332 32.53 26.19 0.56
N THR A 333 32.40 25.75 1.82
CA THR A 333 33.17 26.34 2.91
C THR A 333 34.56 25.69 2.89
N ALA A 334 35.59 26.48 2.61
CA ALA A 334 36.96 25.98 2.67
C ALA A 334 37.29 25.59 4.12
N PRO A 335 38.07 24.51 4.38
CA PRO A 335 38.76 24.39 5.66
C PRO A 335 39.50 25.72 5.91
N PRO A 336 39.56 26.24 7.15
CA PRO A 336 40.37 27.40 7.42
C PRO A 336 41.82 27.02 7.09
N ASN A 337 42.29 27.42 5.92
CA ASN A 337 43.68 27.23 5.50
C ASN A 337 44.53 27.95 6.55
N GLY A 338 45.20 27.15 7.38
CA GLY A 338 46.23 27.61 8.29
C GLY A 338 47.22 28.47 7.51
N GLY A 339 47.41 29.69 7.98
CA GLY A 339 48.20 30.72 7.34
C GLY A 339 49.55 30.19 6.87
N ASP A 340 49.79 30.39 5.59
CA ASP A 340 51.11 30.46 4.99
C ASP A 340 51.82 31.69 5.57
N ASP A 341 52.43 31.53 6.75
CA ASP A 341 53.54 32.36 7.22
C ASP A 341 54.83 31.58 7.01
N GLY A 342 55.26 31.48 5.75
CA GLY A 342 56.62 31.07 5.45
C GLY A 342 57.65 32.08 6.01
N PRO A 343 58.80 31.62 6.51
CA PRO A 343 60.03 32.42 6.51
C PRO A 343 60.94 32.00 5.34
N PRO A 344 61.67 32.94 4.73
CA PRO A 344 62.48 32.68 3.55
C PRO A 344 63.72 31.85 3.90
N GLY A 345 64.11 30.98 2.97
CA GLY A 345 65.20 30.03 3.14
C GLY A 345 66.58 30.65 3.35
N GLY A 346 67.47 29.84 3.93
CA GLY A 346 68.91 30.06 3.90
C GLY A 346 69.66 29.08 4.80
N GLY A 347 70.56 28.30 4.21
CA GLY A 347 71.72 27.78 4.94
C GLY A 347 71.94 26.27 4.87
N SER A 348 72.98 25.90 4.14
CA SER A 348 73.56 24.58 3.94
C SER A 348 74.24 24.01 5.20
N ASP A 349 74.55 22.71 5.10
CA ASP A 349 75.67 21.97 5.71
C ASP A 349 75.45 21.20 7.02
N GLY A 350 75.49 19.86 6.87
CA GLY A 350 76.59 19.10 7.48
C GLY A 350 76.30 18.28 8.74
N GLY A 351 76.11 16.97 8.55
CA GLY A 351 76.83 15.91 9.27
C GLY A 351 76.60 15.71 10.77
N GLY A 352 76.20 14.49 11.14
CA GLY A 352 76.31 14.02 12.53
C GLY A 352 75.59 12.71 12.81
N THR A 353 76.28 11.60 12.64
CA THR A 353 75.93 10.28 13.18
C THR A 353 75.98 10.28 14.71
N GLY A 354 75.02 9.62 15.36
CA GLY A 354 75.07 9.31 16.80
C GLY A 354 73.98 8.32 17.19
N VAL A 355 74.41 7.11 17.54
CA VAL A 355 73.62 5.99 18.09
C VAL A 355 73.62 6.09 19.62
N ASP A 356 72.77 5.29 20.28
CA ASP A 356 72.73 4.94 21.72
C ASP A 356 71.86 5.86 22.60
N THR A 357 71.02 5.41 23.53
CA THR A 357 70.58 4.10 24.04
C THR A 357 69.35 4.34 24.92
N ALA A 358 68.63 3.27 25.22
CA ALA A 358 67.46 3.15 26.09
C ALA A 358 67.59 3.74 27.51
N ASP A 359 66.44 4.10 28.08
CA ASP A 359 66.04 3.88 29.49
C ASP A 359 64.49 4.04 29.51
N ASP A 360 63.65 3.06 29.88
CA ASP A 360 63.35 2.62 31.26
C ASP A 360 62.88 3.82 32.12
N GLY A 361 61.74 3.84 32.82
CA GLY A 361 60.65 2.93 33.08
C GLY A 361 59.70 3.59 34.10
N SER A 362 58.67 2.85 34.48
CA SER A 362 57.87 2.95 35.71
C SER A 362 56.50 3.63 35.68
N ASP A 363 55.54 2.73 35.95
CA ASP A 363 54.18 2.89 36.40
C ASP A 363 54.01 3.80 37.61
N GLY A 364 52.78 4.32 37.75
CA GLY A 364 52.24 4.88 38.99
C GLY A 364 50.77 5.25 38.81
N GLY A 365 49.88 4.34 39.22
CA GLY A 365 48.44 4.46 39.07
C GLY A 365 47.76 5.53 39.94
N GLY A 366 46.51 5.81 39.58
CA GLY A 366 45.56 6.63 40.31
C GLY A 366 44.14 6.27 39.87
N ASP A 367 43.52 5.44 40.69
CA ASP A 367 42.14 5.00 40.73
C ASP A 367 41.18 6.13 41.15
N GLY A 368 40.02 6.21 40.48
CA GLY A 368 38.94 7.13 40.82
C GLY A 368 37.67 6.75 40.08
N LEU A 369 36.85 5.92 40.72
CA LEU A 369 35.47 5.60 40.35
C LEU A 369 34.57 6.83 40.58
N ASP A 370 33.72 7.16 39.61
CA ASP A 370 32.51 7.94 39.84
C ASP A 370 31.39 7.41 38.92
N ASP A 371 30.39 6.79 39.55
CA ASP A 371 29.11 6.39 38.95
C ASP A 371 28.20 7.62 38.91
N GLY A 372 27.61 7.92 37.76
CA GLY A 372 26.67 9.04 37.63
C GLY A 372 25.75 8.89 36.43
N ASP A 373 24.56 8.34 36.69
CA ASP A 373 23.39 8.30 35.81
C ASP A 373 23.07 9.67 35.16
N GLY A 374 22.81 9.65 33.85
CA GLY A 374 22.38 10.83 33.09
C GLY A 374 21.35 10.45 32.03
N ALA A 375 20.08 10.69 32.37
CA ALA A 375 18.89 10.39 31.60
C ALA A 375 18.88 11.02 30.19
N ALA A 376 18.37 10.25 29.22
CA ALA A 376 18.01 10.70 27.90
C ALA A 376 16.98 11.83 27.98
N THR A 377 17.30 12.98 27.39
CA THR A 377 16.36 14.08 27.19
C THR A 377 15.79 13.97 25.79
N ALA A 378 14.46 14.03 25.71
CA ALA A 378 13.68 14.05 24.49
C ALA A 378 14.10 15.21 23.58
N GLY A 379 14.23 14.93 22.28
CA GLY A 379 14.50 15.93 21.25
C GLY A 379 13.39 16.97 21.21
N ALA A 380 13.79 18.23 21.38
CA ALA A 380 12.92 19.38 21.19
C ALA A 380 12.77 19.68 19.69
N LEU A 381 11.53 19.88 19.24
CA LEU A 381 11.20 20.29 17.88
C LEU A 381 11.73 21.71 17.56
N PRO A 382 12.03 22.00 16.27
CA PRO A 382 12.52 23.31 15.84
C PRO A 382 11.48 24.44 15.97
N PRO A 383 11.90 25.72 16.05
CA PRO A 383 11.02 26.85 16.36
C PRO A 383 10.06 27.16 15.19
N GLY A 384 8.75 27.04 15.42
CA GLY A 384 7.71 27.37 14.43
C GLY A 384 6.43 26.55 14.54
N PHE A 385 6.46 25.44 15.26
CA PHE A 385 5.32 24.56 15.49
C PHE A 385 5.18 24.27 16.99
N GLY A 386 4.64 25.23 17.74
CA GLY A 386 4.26 25.05 19.13
C GLY A 386 2.74 25.04 19.25
N PHE A 387 2.16 23.88 19.53
CA PHE A 387 0.82 23.82 20.11
C PHE A 387 0.98 23.93 21.62
N ASP A 388 0.56 25.06 22.19
CA ASP A 388 0.42 25.24 23.63
C ASP A 388 -0.59 24.21 24.16
N ALA A 389 -0.09 23.21 24.88
CA ALA A 389 -0.89 22.30 25.68
C ALA A 389 -0.88 22.78 27.13
N ASP A 390 -1.93 23.49 27.53
CA ASP A 390 -2.29 23.63 28.94
C ASP A 390 -3.79 23.34 29.11
N GLU A 391 -4.07 22.52 30.11
CA GLU A 391 -5.30 21.76 30.31
C GLU A 391 -6.55 22.59 30.65
N GLY A 392 -7.72 22.03 30.29
CA GLY A 392 -9.01 22.54 30.76
C GLY A 392 -10.18 21.66 30.36
N ALA A 393 -10.47 20.65 31.19
CA ALA A 393 -11.70 19.86 31.13
C ALA A 393 -12.96 20.74 31.11
N CYS A 394 -13.91 20.45 30.21
CA CYS A 394 -15.35 20.31 30.53
C CYS A 394 -16.19 20.00 29.28
N ALA A 395 -17.12 19.05 29.45
CA ALA A 395 -18.24 18.83 28.57
C ALA A 395 -19.09 20.10 28.37
N CYS A 396 -19.64 20.29 27.17
CA CYS A 396 -21.07 20.57 26.96
C CYS A 396 -21.41 20.71 25.47
N ARG A 397 -22.58 20.14 25.14
CA ARG A 397 -23.47 20.39 23.99
C ARG A 397 -23.30 21.74 23.29
N SER A 398 -23.42 21.77 21.97
CA SER A 398 -23.91 22.95 21.25
C SER A 398 -25.25 22.67 20.57
N THR A 399 -26.30 23.19 21.20
CA THR A 399 -27.43 23.78 20.49
C THR A 399 -26.99 25.12 19.90
N GLY A 400 -27.32 25.42 18.65
CA GLY A 400 -27.06 26.72 18.05
C GLY A 400 -27.79 26.92 16.73
N SER A 401 -28.98 27.53 16.82
CA SER A 401 -29.85 28.00 15.74
C SER A 401 -29.17 28.93 14.72
N PRO A 402 -29.67 29.03 13.48
CA PRO A 402 -29.59 30.25 12.71
C PRO A 402 -30.93 31.00 12.77
N SER A 403 -30.90 32.20 13.34
CA SER A 403 -31.94 33.21 13.21
C SER A 403 -31.60 34.15 12.04
N LEU A 404 -32.32 34.06 10.93
CA LEU A 404 -32.54 35.17 10.00
C LEU A 404 -33.93 35.01 9.37
N ALA A 405 -34.88 35.80 9.88
CA ALA A 405 -36.00 36.33 9.08
C ALA A 405 -35.38 37.16 7.92
N TRP A 406 -35.97 37.32 6.74
CA TRP A 406 -37.26 37.93 6.46
C TRP A 406 -37.83 37.40 5.14
N ALA A 407 -39.12 37.09 5.19
CA ALA A 407 -39.93 36.65 4.05
C ALA A 407 -40.20 37.78 3.06
N TRP A 408 -40.12 37.47 1.76
CA TRP A 408 -40.86 38.16 0.71
C TRP A 408 -41.66 37.13 -0.08
N VAL A 409 -42.97 37.21 0.07
CA VAL A 409 -43.99 36.47 -0.70
C VAL A 409 -44.25 37.23 -2.00
N PRO A 410 -44.47 36.51 -3.12
CA PRO A 410 -45.63 36.85 -3.92
C PRO A 410 -46.51 35.62 -4.23
N LEU A 411 -47.81 35.81 -3.95
CA LEU A 411 -48.92 35.00 -4.43
C LEU A 411 -48.90 34.87 -5.96
N LEU A 412 -49.15 33.67 -6.48
CA LEU A 412 -49.82 33.49 -7.77
C LEU A 412 -50.61 32.17 -7.83
N VAL A 413 -51.89 32.31 -7.48
CA VAL A 413 -53.09 31.77 -8.14
C VAL A 413 -53.04 30.31 -8.63
N CYS A 414 -53.74 29.44 -7.89
CA CYS A 414 -54.34 28.22 -8.42
C CYS A 414 -55.29 28.54 -9.60
N ARG A 415 -55.08 27.92 -10.76
CA ARG A 415 -56.13 27.75 -11.76
C ARG A 415 -56.35 26.29 -12.10
N ARG A 416 -57.32 25.71 -11.39
CA ARG A 416 -57.96 24.43 -11.65
C ARG A 416 -58.64 24.49 -13.04
N ARG A 417 -58.28 23.62 -13.98
CA ARG A 417 -59.13 23.31 -15.15
C ARG A 417 -59.59 21.85 -15.06
N ARG A 418 -60.91 21.70 -14.96
CA ARG A 418 -61.67 20.44 -15.04
C ARG A 418 -62.39 20.41 -16.38
N ARG A 419 -62.62 19.18 -16.85
CA ARG A 419 -63.54 18.70 -17.91
C ARG A 419 -63.05 18.89 -19.36
N GLY A 420 -63.29 17.95 -20.28
CA GLY A 420 -64.36 16.96 -20.28
C GLY A 420 -64.09 15.72 -21.15
N SER A 421 -64.87 14.70 -20.81
CA SER A 421 -65.12 13.47 -21.57
C SER A 421 -65.79 13.78 -22.92
N GLN A 422 -65.36 13.08 -23.97
CA GLN A 422 -66.23 12.74 -25.09
C GLN A 422 -66.04 11.26 -25.45
N ARG A 423 -67.18 10.55 -25.48
CA ARG A 423 -67.41 9.28 -26.17
C ARG A 423 -67.81 9.55 -27.63
N GLY A 424 -67.53 8.59 -28.49
CA GLY A 424 -68.14 8.35 -29.82
C GLY A 424 -67.26 7.31 -30.55
N GLU A 425 -67.59 6.02 -30.51
CA GLU A 425 -68.47 5.27 -31.44
C GLU A 425 -68.06 5.34 -32.93
N GLY A 426 -67.59 4.20 -33.47
CA GLY A 426 -68.22 3.55 -34.63
C GLY A 426 -67.54 3.60 -36.02
N GLY A 427 -67.26 2.39 -36.57
CA GLY A 427 -67.13 2.05 -38.00
C GLY A 427 -65.75 2.28 -38.62
N LEU A 428 -65.10 1.36 -39.35
CA LEU A 428 -65.50 0.14 -40.09
C LEU A 428 -64.35 -0.87 -40.02
#